data_AF-A0A7V9HPF0-F1
#
_entry.id   AF-A0A7V9HPF0-F1
#
_cell.length_a   1.000
_cell.length_b   1.000
_cell.length_c   1.000
_cell.angle_alpha   90.00
_cell.angle_beta   90.00
_cell.angle_gamma   90.00
#
_symmetry.space_group_name_H-M   'P 1'
#
loop_
_entity.id
_entity.type
_entity.pdbx_description
1 polymer ?
#
loop_
_entity_poly.entity_id
_entity_poly.type
_entity_poly.pdbx_seq_one_letter_code
_entity_poly.pdbx_strand_id
1 'polypeptide(L)'
;MRLDQRVWDGEEPAALAAELRRASAEPEGLAAAVAETIRQVRAEGDTALYELGERFDAARPGALRVADAALADAAAGVPADLRDAMELSAANIRTIAEAQAAGSHDLTLEQGQRIRVDEVPVGAAAIYAPGGRGAYPSSVLMGVIAARAAGVGRVVV
;
A
#
# COMPACT_ATOMS: atom_id res chain seq x y z
N MET A 1 -24.56 4.54 -7.18
CA MET A 1 -23.76 3.49 -7.85
C MET A 1 -24.57 2.99 -9.04
N ARG A 2 -24.05 3.13 -10.26
CA ARG A 2 -24.75 2.67 -11.47
C ARG A 2 -24.31 1.23 -11.70
N LEU A 3 -25.22 0.28 -11.52
CA LEU A 3 -24.95 -1.14 -11.73
C LEU A 3 -25.17 -1.46 -13.21
N ASP A 4 -24.12 -1.99 -13.86
CA ASP A 4 -24.17 -2.53 -15.21
C ASP A 4 -24.08 -4.06 -15.10
N GLN A 5 -25.17 -4.77 -15.44
CA GLN A 5 -25.22 -6.23 -15.37
C GLN A 5 -24.96 -6.81 -16.75
N ARG A 6 -23.93 -7.65 -16.85
CA ARG A 6 -23.58 -8.36 -18.08
C ARG A 6 -23.75 -9.86 -17.85
N VAL A 7 -24.45 -10.52 -18.76
CA VAL A 7 -24.61 -11.98 -18.79
C VAL A 7 -23.77 -12.49 -19.94
N TRP A 8 -22.76 -13.30 -19.62
CA TRP A 8 -21.90 -13.93 -20.61
C TRP A 8 -22.34 -15.38 -20.80
N ASP A 9 -22.56 -15.77 -22.05
CA ASP A 9 -23.00 -17.10 -22.48
C ASP A 9 -21.85 -18.08 -22.72
N GLY A 10 -20.60 -17.62 -22.57
CA GLY A 10 -19.40 -18.42 -22.79
C GLY A 10 -18.77 -18.25 -24.17
N GLU A 11 -19.42 -17.52 -25.09
CA GLU A 11 -18.92 -17.30 -26.45
C GLU A 11 -17.99 -16.08 -26.52
N GLU A 12 -17.07 -16.07 -27.50
CA GLU A 12 -16.20 -14.91 -27.81
C GLU A 12 -15.50 -14.27 -26.59
N PRO A 13 -14.73 -15.04 -25.78
CA PRO A 13 -14.07 -14.53 -24.58
C PRO A 13 -13.14 -13.33 -24.84
N ALA A 14 -12.56 -13.25 -26.05
CA ALA A 14 -11.72 -12.13 -26.45
C ALA A 14 -12.53 -10.82 -26.59
N ALA A 15 -13.76 -10.90 -27.11
CA ALA A 15 -14.63 -9.74 -27.29
C ALA A 15 -15.10 -9.18 -25.94
N LEU A 16 -15.53 -10.06 -25.03
CA LEU A 16 -15.90 -9.67 -23.66
C LEU A 16 -14.71 -9.04 -22.93
N ALA A 17 -13.53 -9.65 -23.01
CA ALA A 17 -12.32 -9.11 -22.40
C ALA A 17 -11.97 -7.71 -22.96
N ALA A 18 -12.12 -7.49 -24.26
CA ALA A 18 -11.90 -6.18 -24.88
C ALA A 18 -12.91 -5.13 -24.39
N GLU A 19 -14.18 -5.53 -24.24
CA GLU A 19 -15.24 -4.66 -23.72
C GLU A 19 -15.02 -4.25 -22.27
N LEU A 20 -14.66 -5.19 -21.38
CA LEU A 20 -14.35 -4.92 -19.98
C LEU A 20 -13.14 -3.98 -19.82
N ARG A 21 -12.11 -4.17 -20.66
CA ARG A 21 -10.94 -3.28 -20.68
C ARG A 21 -11.30 -1.87 -21.11
N ARG A 22 -12.14 -1.71 -22.14
CA ARG A 22 -12.64 -0.39 -22.58
C ARG A 22 -13.46 0.31 -21.51
N ALA A 23 -14.29 -0.43 -20.78
CA ALA A 23 -15.05 0.13 -19.66
C ALA A 23 -14.16 0.62 -18.51
N SER A 24 -12.92 0.12 -18.44
CA SER A 24 -11.89 0.51 -17.47
C SER A 24 -10.79 1.38 -18.10
N ALA A 25 -11.03 1.98 -19.27
CA ALA A 25 -10.01 2.75 -19.96
C ALA A 25 -9.56 3.94 -19.11
N GLU A 26 -8.24 4.13 -19.04
CA GLU A 26 -7.66 5.27 -18.33
C GLU A 26 -8.09 6.59 -19.00
N PRO A 27 -8.38 7.64 -18.20
CA PRO A 27 -8.62 8.97 -18.73
C PRO A 27 -7.46 9.43 -19.62
N GLU A 28 -7.80 10.03 -20.76
CA GLU A 28 -6.80 10.60 -21.66
C GLU A 28 -5.93 11.63 -20.92
N GLY A 29 -4.60 11.52 -21.08
CA GLY A 29 -3.64 12.42 -20.43
C GLY A 29 -3.28 12.07 -18.98
N LEU A 30 -3.90 11.06 -18.34
CA LEU A 30 -3.58 10.68 -16.95
C LEU A 30 -2.09 10.36 -16.76
N ALA A 31 -1.53 9.51 -17.62
CA ALA A 31 -0.12 9.11 -17.54
C ALA A 31 0.83 10.31 -17.66
N ALA A 32 0.52 11.26 -18.54
CA ALA A 32 1.33 12.47 -18.71
C ALA A 32 1.27 13.37 -17.47
N ALA A 33 0.08 13.55 -16.88
CA ALA A 33 -0.09 14.31 -15.65
C ALA A 33 0.66 13.69 -14.46
N VAL A 34 0.60 12.36 -14.30
CA VAL A 34 1.35 11.64 -13.26
C VAL A 34 2.86 11.77 -13.45
N ALA A 35 3.34 11.60 -14.69
CA ALA A 35 4.75 11.75 -15.01
C ALA A 35 5.28 13.14 -14.67
N GLU A 36 4.47 14.17 -14.92
CA GLU A 36 4.80 15.55 -14.58
C GLU A 36 4.88 15.78 -13.07
N THR A 37 3.93 15.27 -12.29
CA THR A 37 3.97 15.32 -10.82
C THR A 37 5.24 14.65 -10.27
N ILE A 38 5.58 13.47 -10.77
CA ILE A 38 6.80 12.75 -10.36
C ILE A 38 8.05 13.57 -10.72
N ARG A 39 8.08 14.18 -11.91
CA ARG A 39 9.19 15.02 -12.35
C ARG A 39 9.36 16.23 -11.43
N GLN A 40 8.26 16.89 -11.08
CA GLN A 40 8.27 18.05 -10.17
C GLN A 40 8.82 17.66 -8.79
N VAL A 41 8.30 16.60 -8.18
CA VAL A 41 8.77 16.13 -6.85
C VAL A 41 10.25 15.73 -6.88
N ARG A 42 10.74 15.12 -7.97
CA ARG A 42 12.17 14.78 -8.10
C ARG A 42 13.07 16.01 -8.20
N ALA A 43 12.60 17.08 -8.82
CA ALA A 43 13.39 18.30 -9.03
C ALA A 43 13.40 19.20 -7.79
N GLU A 44 12.27 19.30 -7.10
CA GLU A 44 12.02 20.33 -6.08
C GLU A 44 11.86 19.75 -4.66
N GLY A 45 11.75 18.42 -4.52
CA GLY A 45 11.63 17.75 -3.23
C GLY A 45 10.42 18.24 -2.42
N ASP A 46 10.66 18.58 -1.16
CA ASP A 46 9.62 18.98 -0.19
C ASP A 46 8.85 20.23 -0.64
N THR A 47 9.47 21.14 -1.40
CA THR A 47 8.79 22.33 -1.93
C THR A 47 7.61 21.93 -2.83
N ALA A 48 7.84 20.99 -3.76
CA ALA A 48 6.77 20.47 -4.60
C ALA A 48 5.70 19.74 -3.79
N LEU A 49 6.08 19.00 -2.73
CA LEU A 49 5.10 18.32 -1.88
C LEU A 49 4.15 19.31 -1.19
N TYR A 50 4.65 20.43 -0.68
CA TYR A 50 3.81 21.48 -0.10
C TYR A 50 2.89 22.13 -1.14
N GLU A 51 3.40 22.44 -2.32
CA GLU A 51 2.60 23.05 -3.40
C GLU A 51 1.49 22.10 -3.89
N LEU A 52 1.80 20.82 -4.06
CA LEU A 52 0.84 19.80 -4.45
C LEU A 52 -0.22 19.58 -3.36
N GLY A 53 0.17 19.58 -2.08
CA GLY A 53 -0.75 19.50 -0.94
C GLY A 53 -1.69 20.71 -0.85
N GLU A 54 -1.19 21.92 -1.07
CA GLU A 54 -2.06 23.12 -1.17
C GLU A 54 -3.04 23.01 -2.34
N ARG A 55 -2.57 22.52 -3.49
CA ARG A 55 -3.37 22.44 -4.70
C ARG A 55 -4.47 21.37 -4.63
N PHE A 56 -4.15 20.17 -4.15
CA PHE A 56 -5.05 19.02 -4.20
C PHE A 56 -5.81 18.78 -2.90
N ASP A 57 -5.19 19.08 -1.76
CA ASP A 57 -5.75 18.83 -0.43
C ASP A 57 -6.13 20.11 0.32
N ALA A 58 -5.85 21.29 -0.26
CA ALA A 58 -6.02 22.59 0.39
C ALA A 58 -5.29 22.67 1.75
N ALA A 59 -4.17 21.96 1.89
CA ALA A 59 -3.46 21.80 3.15
C ALA A 59 -1.95 22.05 3.00
N ARG A 60 -1.39 22.83 3.92
CA ARG A 60 0.06 23.04 4.07
C ARG A 60 0.47 22.86 5.53
N PRO A 61 0.83 21.64 5.94
CA PRO A 61 1.26 21.40 7.31
C PRO A 61 2.60 22.11 7.58
N GLY A 62 2.89 22.39 8.86
CA GLY A 62 4.19 22.96 9.25
C GLY A 62 5.37 21.99 9.10
N ALA A 63 5.09 20.69 8.99
CA ALA A 63 6.07 19.64 8.74
C ALA A 63 5.42 18.47 7.97
N LEU A 64 6.17 17.83 7.08
CA LEU A 64 5.72 16.63 6.35
C LEU A 64 5.65 15.39 7.25
N ARG A 65 6.56 15.29 8.23
CA ARG A 65 6.53 14.20 9.22
C ARG A 65 5.66 14.59 10.40
N VAL A 66 4.69 13.73 10.72
CA VAL A 66 3.90 13.86 11.95
C VAL A 66 4.81 13.67 13.16
N ALA A 67 4.75 14.61 14.10
CA ALA A 67 5.55 14.56 15.33
C ALA A 67 5.10 13.42 16.25
N ASP A 68 6.06 12.78 16.93
CA ASP A 68 5.79 11.64 17.80
C ASP A 68 4.79 11.98 18.93
N ALA A 69 4.82 13.21 19.45
CA ALA A 69 3.84 13.70 20.43
C ALA A 69 2.41 13.72 19.87
N ALA A 70 2.22 14.20 18.64
CA ALA A 70 0.91 14.22 17.99
C ALA A 70 0.38 12.80 17.73
N LEU A 71 1.26 11.84 17.42
CA LEU A 71 0.89 10.43 17.29
C LEU A 71 0.46 9.84 18.63
N ALA A 72 1.17 10.14 19.73
CA ALA A 72 0.82 9.68 21.07
C ALA A 72 -0.53 10.24 21.53
N ASP A 73 -0.76 11.53 21.32
CA ASP A 73 -2.02 12.20 21.65
C ASP A 73 -3.18 11.62 20.82
N ALA A 74 -2.98 11.43 19.51
CA ALA A 74 -3.99 10.82 18.64
C ALA A 74 -4.31 9.38 19.07
N ALA A 75 -3.30 8.59 19.44
CA ALA A 75 -3.49 7.24 19.95
C ALA A 75 -4.28 7.25 21.27
N ALA A 76 -3.98 8.16 22.20
CA ALA A 76 -4.70 8.28 23.47
C ALA A 76 -6.18 8.63 23.28
N GLY A 77 -6.53 9.34 22.20
CA GLY A 77 -7.91 9.69 21.85
C GLY A 77 -8.72 8.59 21.16
N VAL A 78 -8.13 7.44 20.81
CA VAL A 78 -8.86 6.35 20.14
C VAL A 78 -9.81 5.67 21.12
N PRO A 79 -11.12 5.55 20.81
CA PRO A 79 -12.08 4.81 21.62
C PRO A 79 -11.61 3.38 21.91
N ALA A 80 -11.85 2.90 23.14
CA ALA A 80 -11.33 1.61 23.60
C ALA A 80 -11.82 0.43 22.74
N ASP A 81 -13.09 0.42 22.35
CA ASP A 81 -13.67 -0.60 21.47
C ASP A 81 -13.02 -0.62 20.08
N LEU A 82 -12.75 0.55 19.50
CA LEU A 82 -12.04 0.67 18.23
C LEU A 82 -10.59 0.21 18.34
N ARG A 83 -9.90 0.57 19.43
CA ARG A 83 -8.55 0.10 19.73
C ARG A 83 -8.50 -1.42 19.81
N ASP A 84 -9.38 -2.03 20.59
CA ASP A 84 -9.43 -3.47 20.77
C ASP A 84 -9.68 -4.19 19.44
N ALA A 85 -10.58 -3.67 18.60
CA ALA A 85 -10.83 -4.21 17.26
C ALA A 85 -9.62 -4.09 16.32
N MET A 86 -8.87 -2.99 16.39
CA MET A 86 -7.64 -2.79 15.62
C MET A 86 -6.52 -3.71 16.11
N GLU A 87 -6.37 -3.90 17.42
CA GLU A 87 -5.37 -4.80 18.01
C GLU A 87 -5.65 -6.26 17.68
N LEU A 88 -6.91 -6.70 17.72
CA LEU A 88 -7.33 -8.02 17.26
C LEU A 88 -7.02 -8.22 15.76
N SER A 89 -7.35 -7.23 14.94
CA SER A 89 -7.05 -7.27 13.50
C SER A 89 -5.54 -7.37 13.26
N ALA A 90 -4.75 -6.56 13.97
CA ALA A 90 -3.30 -6.56 13.88
C ALA A 90 -2.70 -7.92 14.27
N ALA A 91 -3.21 -8.55 15.34
CA ALA A 91 -2.77 -9.88 15.76
C ALA A 91 -3.06 -10.95 14.69
N ASN A 92 -4.26 -10.94 14.10
CA ASN A 92 -4.62 -11.89 13.04
C ASN A 92 -3.77 -11.70 11.79
N ILE A 93 -3.57 -10.45 11.35
CA ILE A 93 -2.73 -10.13 10.19
C ILE A 93 -1.30 -10.59 10.44
N ARG A 94 -0.75 -10.34 11.63
CA ARG A 94 0.61 -10.74 12.01
C ARG A 94 0.78 -12.25 11.92
N THR A 95 -0.14 -13.03 12.49
CA THR A 95 -0.09 -14.50 12.44
C THR A 95 0.03 -15.02 11.02
N ILE A 96 -0.75 -14.45 10.08
CA ILE A 96 -0.69 -14.87 8.67
C ILE A 96 0.58 -14.36 7.98
N ALA A 97 0.97 -13.11 8.20
CA ALA A 97 2.15 -12.52 7.58
C ALA A 97 3.44 -13.25 8.01
N GLU A 98 3.56 -13.62 9.28
CA GLU A 98 4.68 -14.42 9.79
C GLU A 98 4.69 -15.84 9.23
N ALA A 99 3.52 -16.46 9.05
CA ALA A 99 3.42 -17.78 8.42
C ALA A 99 3.80 -17.75 6.91
N GLN A 100 3.65 -16.60 6.25
CA GLN A 100 4.03 -16.40 4.85
C GLN A 100 5.49 -15.97 4.68
N ALA A 101 6.12 -15.39 5.71
CA ALA A 101 7.51 -15.02 5.67
C ALA A 101 8.37 -16.29 5.57
N ALA A 102 8.93 -16.57 4.39
CA ALA A 102 9.80 -17.72 4.22
C ALA A 102 11.21 -17.36 4.71
N GLY A 103 11.90 -18.37 5.23
CA GLY A 103 13.29 -18.26 5.67
C GLY A 103 14.25 -18.76 4.59
N SER A 104 15.44 -19.13 5.03
CA SER A 104 16.40 -19.85 4.20
C SER A 104 15.96 -21.30 3.98
N HIS A 105 15.96 -21.73 2.71
CA HIS A 105 15.70 -23.11 2.31
C HIS A 105 16.97 -23.73 1.73
N ASP A 106 17.44 -24.81 2.36
CA ASP A 106 18.54 -25.61 1.84
C ASP A 106 17.98 -26.81 1.06
N LEU A 107 18.36 -26.93 -0.21
CA LEU A 107 17.95 -27.97 -1.14
C LEU A 107 19.18 -28.76 -1.59
N THR A 108 19.03 -30.08 -1.69
CA THR A 108 20.04 -30.94 -2.34
C THR A 108 19.40 -31.60 -3.54
N LEU A 109 19.98 -31.38 -4.72
CA LEU A 109 19.52 -32.01 -5.95
C LEU A 109 20.00 -33.46 -6.04
N GLU A 110 19.29 -34.29 -6.80
CA GLU A 110 19.65 -35.70 -6.99
C GLU A 110 21.05 -35.89 -7.59
N GLN A 111 21.54 -34.90 -8.36
CA GLN A 111 22.87 -34.90 -8.95
C GLN A 111 23.97 -34.38 -7.97
N GLY A 112 23.60 -34.04 -6.72
CA GLY A 112 24.53 -33.74 -5.62
C GLY A 112 24.81 -32.25 -5.37
N GLN A 113 24.27 -31.33 -6.17
CA GLN A 113 24.39 -29.88 -5.93
C GLN A 113 23.61 -29.48 -4.67
N ARG A 114 24.18 -28.57 -3.89
CA ARG A 114 23.51 -27.92 -2.75
C ARG A 114 23.12 -26.50 -3.17
N ILE A 115 21.85 -26.17 -3.02
CA ILE A 115 21.30 -24.86 -3.33
C ILE A 115 20.74 -24.30 -2.03
N ARG A 116 21.03 -23.02 -1.75
CA ARG A 116 20.34 -22.25 -0.73
C ARG A 116 19.46 -21.21 -1.42
N VAL A 117 18.21 -21.13 -1.00
CA VAL A 117 17.27 -20.07 -1.39
C VAL A 117 16.99 -19.24 -0.16
N ASP A 118 17.40 -17.98 -0.19
CA ASP A 118 17.17 -17.03 0.89
C ASP A 118 16.13 -15.99 0.45
N GLU A 119 15.11 -15.79 1.26
CA GLU A 119 14.23 -14.62 1.15
C GLU A 119 14.80 -13.49 2.01
N VAL A 120 15.22 -12.41 1.36
CA VAL A 120 15.85 -11.26 2.03
C VAL A 120 14.92 -10.04 1.94
N PRO A 121 14.57 -9.40 3.06
CA PRO A 121 13.72 -8.21 3.02
C PRO A 121 14.39 -7.04 2.31
N VAL A 122 13.56 -6.19 1.71
CA VAL A 122 14.00 -4.86 1.28
C VAL A 122 14.47 -4.03 2.48
N GLY A 123 15.44 -3.14 2.26
CA GLY A 123 15.94 -2.26 3.33
C GLY A 123 14.91 -1.24 3.83
N ALA A 124 13.98 -0.84 2.96
CA ALA A 124 12.90 0.08 3.30
C ALA A 124 11.62 -0.18 2.51
N ALA A 125 10.46 0.09 3.12
CA ALA A 125 9.15 0.04 2.50
C ALA A 125 8.34 1.31 2.84
N ALA A 126 7.53 1.76 1.87
CA ALA A 126 6.58 2.86 2.04
C ALA A 126 5.16 2.35 1.82
N ILE A 127 4.27 2.60 2.77
CA ILE A 127 2.89 2.14 2.76
C ILE A 127 1.97 3.33 2.56
N TYR A 128 1.45 3.49 1.34
CA TYR A 128 0.44 4.51 1.07
C TYR A 128 -0.92 4.05 1.59
N ALA A 129 -1.52 4.85 2.47
CA ALA A 129 -2.91 4.70 2.89
C ALA A 129 -3.75 5.85 2.32
N PRO A 130 -4.78 5.58 1.51
CA PRO A 130 -5.64 6.63 0.98
C PRO A 130 -6.25 7.49 2.09
N GLY A 131 -6.21 8.81 1.90
CA GLY A 131 -6.92 9.78 2.72
C GLY A 131 -8.23 10.28 2.07
N GLY A 132 -8.83 11.32 2.65
CA GLY A 132 -9.98 12.03 2.07
C GLY A 132 -11.30 11.75 2.80
N ARG A 133 -12.27 11.14 2.10
CA ARG A 133 -13.65 10.96 2.63
C ARG A 133 -13.78 9.95 3.78
N GLY A 134 -12.74 9.20 4.09
CA GLY A 134 -12.70 8.24 5.18
C GLY A 134 -11.28 7.89 5.58
N ALA A 135 -11.12 7.41 6.81
CA ALA A 135 -9.86 6.85 7.29
C ALA A 135 -9.81 5.34 6.96
N TYR A 136 -8.66 4.88 6.46
CA TYR A 136 -8.43 3.47 6.10
C TYR A 136 -7.33 2.84 6.96
N PRO A 137 -7.54 2.70 8.29
CA PRO A 137 -6.54 2.10 9.18
C PRO A 137 -6.20 0.65 8.80
N SER A 138 -7.13 -0.07 8.16
CA SER A 138 -6.90 -1.42 7.66
C SER A 138 -5.78 -1.51 6.62
N SER A 139 -5.67 -0.53 5.70
CA SER A 139 -4.57 -0.50 4.71
C SER A 139 -3.21 -0.31 5.38
N VAL A 140 -3.15 0.53 6.42
CA VAL A 140 -1.95 0.72 7.23
C VAL A 140 -1.58 -0.58 7.95
N LEU A 141 -2.53 -1.22 8.62
CA LEU A 141 -2.30 -2.49 9.32
C LEU A 141 -1.78 -3.57 8.37
N MET A 142 -2.45 -3.78 7.23
CA MET A 142 -2.06 -4.79 6.25
C MET A 142 -0.64 -4.56 5.71
N GLY A 143 -0.31 -3.33 5.31
CA GLY A 143 1.00 -3.02 4.71
C GLY A 143 2.14 -3.00 5.73
N VAL A 144 1.94 -2.32 6.85
CA VAL A 144 3.00 -2.16 7.87
C VAL A 144 3.32 -3.48 8.53
N ILE A 145 2.32 -4.28 8.91
CA ILE A 145 2.54 -5.55 9.61
C ILE A 145 3.24 -6.53 8.68
N ALA A 146 2.85 -6.63 7.40
CA ALA A 146 3.54 -7.48 6.43
C ALA A 146 5.02 -7.09 6.23
N ALA A 147 5.30 -5.79 6.07
CA ALA A 147 6.67 -5.31 5.96
C ALA A 147 7.52 -5.63 7.22
N ARG A 148 6.92 -5.49 8.41
CA ARG A 148 7.60 -5.81 9.67
C ARG A 148 7.82 -7.32 9.83
N ALA A 149 6.83 -8.15 9.49
CA ALA A 149 6.97 -9.61 9.52
C ALA A 149 8.07 -10.10 8.58
N ALA A 150 8.22 -9.49 7.41
CA ALA A 150 9.31 -9.78 6.48
C ALA A 150 10.70 -9.35 7.00
N GLY A 151 10.79 -8.52 8.04
CA GLY A 151 12.05 -8.01 8.57
C GLY A 151 12.53 -6.69 7.94
N VAL A 152 11.65 -5.91 7.32
CA VAL A 152 12.00 -4.60 6.77
C VAL A 152 12.40 -3.63 7.88
N GLY A 153 13.63 -3.11 7.81
CA GLY A 153 14.20 -2.22 8.83
C GLY A 153 13.50 -0.86 8.90
N ARG A 154 13.33 -0.19 7.75
CA ARG A 154 12.69 1.12 7.66
C ARG A 154 11.31 1.02 7.01
N VAL A 155 10.25 1.33 7.77
CA VAL A 155 8.88 1.41 7.23
C VAL A 155 8.38 2.84 7.41
N VAL A 156 7.86 3.44 6.33
CA VAL A 156 7.20 4.76 6.34
C VAL A 156 5.75 4.60 5.90
N VAL A 157 4.88 5.45 6.43
CA VAL A 157 3.45 5.55 6.08
C VAL A 157 3.20 6.98 5.63
#